data_AF-A0A9P7WTK5-F1
#
_entry.id   AF-A0A9P7WTK5-F1
#
_cell.length_a   1.000
_cell.length_b   1.000
_cell.length_c   1.000
_cell.angle_alpha   90.00
_cell.angle_beta   90.00
_cell.angle_gamma   90.00
#
_symmetry.space_group_name_H-M   'P 1'
#
loop_
_entity.id
_entity.type
_entity.pdbx_description
1 polymer ?
#
loop_
_entity_poly.entity_id
_entity_poly.type
_entity_poly.pdbx_seq_one_letter_code
_entity_poly.pdbx_strand_id
1 'polypeptide(L)'
;MTDVHSEVLERCARNLKLDCNGLAAHPSISLKSYDWFDSLLGSSMRSAAAERLIEGNPDLIIGTDLVYDPSIVPALCATLKLVLSASDHAEALLALTVRRAETIVEFMTTCVDHGLEFDSMSLIPASSGGFSATMPTDLHGVEEVRLLRLYNARRFGFPSSAGTSNCDQ
;
A
#
# COMPACT_ATOMS: atom_id res chain seq x y z
N MET A 1 -10.53 -7.09 -3.76
CA MET A 1 -9.19 -7.51 -4.24
C MET A 1 -8.98 -6.97 -5.63
N THR A 2 -7.80 -6.44 -5.91
CA THR A 2 -7.48 -5.80 -7.19
C THR A 2 -6.17 -6.32 -7.74
N ASP A 3 -6.09 -6.50 -9.05
CA ASP A 3 -4.86 -6.84 -9.79
C ASP A 3 -5.04 -6.41 -11.26
N VAL A 4 -3.97 -6.12 -11.98
CA VAL A 4 -4.02 -5.79 -13.41
C VAL A 4 -4.20 -7.07 -14.26
N HIS A 5 -3.66 -8.20 -13.80
CA HIS A 5 -3.65 -9.45 -14.55
C HIS A 5 -4.92 -10.27 -14.28
N SER A 6 -5.71 -10.51 -15.33
CA SER A 6 -6.94 -11.30 -15.25
C SER A 6 -6.69 -12.72 -14.71
N GLU A 7 -5.58 -13.34 -15.07
CA GLU A 7 -5.22 -14.68 -14.59
C GLU A 7 -5.02 -14.70 -13.05
N VAL A 8 -4.46 -13.64 -12.47
CA VAL A 8 -4.31 -13.52 -11.01
C VAL A 8 -5.69 -13.41 -10.37
N LEU A 9 -6.59 -12.59 -10.92
CA LEU A 9 -7.96 -12.47 -10.44
C LEU A 9 -8.73 -13.79 -10.54
N GLU A 10 -8.57 -14.55 -11.62
CA GLU A 10 -9.16 -15.88 -11.76
C GLU A 10 -8.65 -16.86 -10.69
N ARG A 11 -7.34 -16.83 -10.41
CA ARG A 11 -6.74 -17.63 -9.33
C ARG A 11 -7.30 -17.21 -7.96
N CYS A 12 -7.40 -15.92 -7.68
CA CYS A 12 -8.04 -15.42 -6.46
C CYS A 12 -9.51 -15.87 -6.36
N ALA A 13 -10.26 -15.80 -7.46
CA ALA A 13 -11.65 -16.26 -7.50
C ALA A 13 -11.77 -17.76 -7.22
N ARG A 14 -10.82 -18.58 -7.69
CA ARG A 14 -10.76 -20.01 -7.33
C ARG A 14 -10.42 -20.21 -5.85
N ASN A 15 -9.47 -19.46 -5.30
CA ASN A 15 -9.09 -19.56 -3.88
C ASN A 15 -10.27 -19.21 -2.95
N LEU A 16 -11.08 -18.23 -3.31
CA LEU A 16 -12.29 -17.87 -2.55
C LEU A 16 -13.36 -18.97 -2.56
N LYS A 17 -13.36 -19.83 -3.59
CA LYS A 17 -14.30 -20.95 -3.74
C LYS A 17 -13.83 -22.24 -3.04
N LEU A 18 -12.66 -22.24 -2.40
CA LEU A 18 -12.21 -23.37 -1.60
C LEU A 18 -13.12 -23.55 -0.38
N ASP A 19 -13.58 -24.78 -0.14
CA ASP A 19 -14.56 -25.11 0.91
C ASP A 19 -14.08 -24.73 2.32
N CYS A 20 -12.77 -24.74 2.55
CA CYS A 20 -12.17 -24.42 3.85
C CYS A 20 -12.29 -22.94 4.24
N ASN A 21 -12.57 -22.03 3.30
CA ASN A 21 -12.61 -20.61 3.56
C ASN A 21 -14.02 -20.12 3.94
N GLY A 22 -15.07 -20.81 3.52
CA GLY A 22 -16.47 -20.36 3.71
C GLY A 22 -16.82 -19.05 2.97
N LEU A 23 -16.01 -18.66 1.97
CA LEU A 23 -16.11 -17.36 1.30
C LEU A 23 -16.76 -17.41 -0.09
N ALA A 24 -17.10 -18.60 -0.59
CA ALA A 24 -17.47 -18.82 -2.00
C ALA A 24 -18.65 -17.95 -2.49
N ALA A 25 -19.59 -17.60 -1.61
CA ALA A 25 -20.77 -16.79 -1.91
C ALA A 25 -20.85 -15.50 -1.06
N HIS A 26 -19.75 -15.04 -0.46
CA HIS A 26 -19.79 -13.88 0.42
C HIS A 26 -20.01 -12.58 -0.38
N PRO A 27 -21.12 -11.84 -0.18
CA PRO A 27 -21.51 -10.72 -1.05
C PRO A 27 -20.57 -9.50 -0.95
N SER A 28 -19.84 -9.36 0.16
CA SER A 28 -18.91 -8.25 0.37
C SER A 28 -17.54 -8.45 -0.27
N ILE A 29 -17.28 -9.59 -0.91
CA ILE A 29 -15.99 -9.84 -1.57
C ILE A 29 -16.14 -9.54 -3.05
N SER A 30 -15.34 -8.60 -3.55
CA SER A 30 -15.30 -8.26 -4.97
C SER A 30 -13.88 -8.36 -5.51
N LEU A 31 -13.77 -8.82 -6.75
CA LEU A 31 -12.53 -8.82 -7.53
C LEU A 31 -12.70 -7.84 -8.66
N LYS A 32 -11.74 -6.94 -8.83
CA LYS A 32 -11.77 -5.91 -9.85
C LYS A 32 -10.39 -5.80 -10.51
N SER A 33 -10.38 -5.61 -11.82
CA SER A 33 -9.14 -5.25 -12.49
C SER A 33 -8.78 -3.80 -12.16
N TYR A 34 -7.51 -3.57 -11.83
CA TYR A 34 -7.00 -2.24 -11.59
C TYR A 34 -5.53 -2.17 -11.97
N ASP A 35 -5.22 -1.25 -12.89
CA ASP A 35 -3.84 -0.91 -13.24
C ASP A 35 -3.43 0.33 -12.43
N TRP A 36 -2.35 0.24 -11.66
CA TRP A 36 -1.87 1.38 -10.88
C TRP A 36 -1.48 2.57 -11.75
N PHE A 37 -1.11 2.34 -13.02
CA PHE A 37 -0.74 3.43 -13.93
C PHE A 37 -1.93 4.34 -14.26
N ASP A 38 -3.17 3.87 -14.09
CA ASP A 38 -4.37 4.70 -14.21
C ASP A 38 -4.39 5.85 -13.19
N SER A 39 -3.71 5.70 -12.05
CA SER A 39 -3.62 6.74 -11.01
C SER A 39 -2.69 7.90 -11.37
N LEU A 40 -1.83 7.72 -12.38
CA LEU A 40 -0.96 8.79 -12.85
C LEU A 40 -1.74 9.83 -13.68
N LEU A 41 -2.96 9.50 -14.11
CA LEU A 41 -3.82 10.41 -14.84
C LEU A 41 -4.37 11.48 -13.89
N GLY A 42 -4.32 12.74 -14.33
CA GLY A 42 -4.89 13.87 -13.61
C GLY A 42 -6.40 13.72 -13.40
N SER A 43 -6.97 14.51 -12.48
CA SER A 43 -8.39 14.42 -12.10
C SER A 43 -9.36 14.52 -13.27
N SER A 44 -9.05 15.30 -14.32
CA SER A 44 -9.87 15.45 -15.53
C SER A 44 -9.82 14.27 -16.50
N MET A 45 -8.86 13.35 -16.32
CA MET A 45 -8.64 12.19 -17.19
C MET A 45 -8.65 10.87 -16.41
N ARG A 46 -9.14 10.89 -15.17
CA ARG A 46 -9.14 9.73 -14.29
C ARG A 46 -9.92 8.59 -14.95
N SER A 47 -9.36 7.38 -14.93
CA SER A 47 -10.05 6.22 -15.46
C SER A 47 -11.27 5.89 -14.60
N ALA A 48 -12.31 5.29 -15.21
CA ALA A 48 -13.46 4.79 -14.46
C ALA A 48 -13.06 3.74 -13.40
N ALA A 49 -11.93 3.05 -13.57
CA ALA A 49 -11.41 2.11 -12.58
C ALA A 49 -10.87 2.85 -11.35
N ALA A 50 -10.16 3.96 -11.56
CA ALA A 50 -9.66 4.81 -10.48
C ALA A 50 -10.79 5.55 -9.74
N GLU A 51 -11.85 5.96 -10.44
CA GLU A 51 -13.06 6.50 -9.79
C GLU A 51 -13.73 5.45 -8.88
N ARG A 52 -13.93 4.24 -9.38
CA ARG A 52 -14.52 3.13 -8.60
C ARG A 52 -13.70 2.78 -7.36
N LEU A 53 -12.37 2.90 -7.43
CA LEU A 53 -11.49 2.65 -6.30
C LEU A 53 -11.75 3.65 -5.16
N ILE A 54 -11.96 4.92 -5.52
CA ILE A 54 -12.32 6.00 -4.58
C ILE A 54 -13.76 5.84 -4.07
N GLU A 55 -14.71 5.54 -4.95
CA GLU A 55 -16.12 5.30 -4.59
C GLU A 55 -16.28 4.17 -3.57
N GLY A 56 -15.38 3.18 -3.61
CA GLY A 56 -15.32 2.12 -2.62
C GLY A 56 -15.01 2.59 -1.20
N ASN A 57 -14.50 3.83 -1.04
CA ASN A 57 -14.18 4.48 0.22
C ASN A 57 -13.53 3.55 1.26
N PRO A 58 -12.39 2.91 0.94
CA PRO A 58 -11.80 1.93 1.82
C PRO A 58 -11.19 2.60 3.06
N ASP A 59 -11.51 2.08 4.24
CA ASP A 59 -10.86 2.48 5.49
C ASP A 59 -9.43 1.90 5.62
N LEU A 60 -9.20 0.75 4.97
CA LEU A 60 -7.95 0.02 5.05
C LEU A 60 -7.53 -0.53 3.69
N ILE A 61 -6.32 -0.20 3.26
CA ILE A 61 -5.64 -0.80 2.11
C ILE A 61 -4.60 -1.79 2.63
N ILE A 62 -4.56 -3.00 2.06
CA ILE A 62 -3.57 -4.02 2.42
C ILE A 62 -2.76 -4.35 1.17
N GLY A 63 -1.44 -4.33 1.29
CA GLY A 63 -0.52 -4.69 0.24
C GLY A 63 0.62 -5.57 0.76
N THR A 64 1.05 -6.53 -0.05
CA THR A 64 2.14 -7.45 0.30
C THR A 64 3.09 -7.59 -0.86
N ASP A 65 4.40 -7.46 -0.59
CA ASP A 65 5.48 -7.62 -1.57
C ASP A 65 5.25 -6.84 -2.88
N LEU A 66 4.79 -5.59 -2.76
CA LEU A 66 4.43 -4.75 -3.91
C LEU A 66 5.63 -4.03 -4.53
N VAL A 67 6.73 -3.87 -3.81
CA VAL A 67 7.86 -3.00 -4.20
C VAL A 67 9.04 -3.85 -4.68
N TYR A 68 8.85 -4.55 -5.79
CA TYR A 68 9.86 -5.43 -6.38
C TYR A 68 10.53 -4.84 -7.64
N ASP A 69 9.88 -3.87 -8.29
CA ASP A 69 10.37 -3.18 -9.48
C ASP A 69 10.26 -1.65 -9.28
N PRO A 70 11.34 -0.88 -9.41
CA PRO A 70 11.29 0.58 -9.37
C PRO A 70 10.27 1.22 -10.33
N SER A 71 10.03 0.61 -11.49
CA SER A 71 9.16 1.20 -12.53
C SER A 71 7.70 1.36 -12.12
N ILE A 72 7.22 0.54 -11.18
CA ILE A 72 5.85 0.58 -10.65
C ILE A 72 5.71 1.51 -9.45
N VAL A 73 6.81 1.95 -8.82
CA VAL A 73 6.79 2.75 -7.59
C VAL A 73 5.99 4.05 -7.75
N PRO A 74 6.17 4.86 -8.82
CA PRO A 74 5.38 6.08 -9.00
C PRO A 74 3.88 5.80 -9.11
N ALA A 75 3.50 4.79 -9.89
CA ALA A 75 2.11 4.40 -10.10
C ALA A 75 1.45 3.89 -8.80
N LEU A 76 2.18 3.10 -8.02
CA LEU A 76 1.74 2.62 -6.71
C LEU A 76 1.54 3.78 -5.73
N CYS A 77 2.50 4.72 -5.65
CA CYS A 77 2.40 5.89 -4.77
C CYS A 77 1.24 6.80 -5.16
N ALA A 78 1.02 7.02 -6.46
CA ALA A 78 -0.13 7.77 -6.96
C ALA A 78 -1.46 7.08 -6.59
N THR A 79 -1.53 5.76 -6.70
CA THR A 79 -2.69 4.96 -6.28
C THR A 79 -2.96 5.10 -4.79
N LEU A 80 -1.93 4.92 -3.96
CA LEU A 80 -2.05 5.07 -2.51
C LEU A 80 -2.49 6.49 -2.16
N LYS A 81 -1.91 7.51 -2.80
CA LYS A 81 -2.32 8.91 -2.60
C LYS A 81 -3.76 9.16 -2.98
N LEU A 82 -4.21 8.62 -4.11
CA LEU A 82 -5.57 8.77 -4.60
C LEU A 82 -6.57 8.24 -3.56
N VAL A 83 -6.36 7.03 -3.07
CA VAL A 83 -7.27 6.37 -2.13
C VAL A 83 -7.18 6.99 -0.74
N LEU A 84 -5.98 7.23 -0.22
CA LEU A 84 -5.77 7.84 1.10
C LEU A 84 -6.21 9.32 1.15
N SER A 85 -6.41 9.98 0.01
CA SER A 85 -6.98 11.33 -0.05
C SER A 85 -8.50 11.34 -0.14
N ALA A 86 -9.14 10.19 -0.38
CA ALA A 86 -10.59 10.09 -0.43
C ALA A 86 -11.26 10.10 0.96
N SER A 87 -10.52 9.67 1.98
CA SER A 87 -11.00 9.57 3.36
C SER A 87 -9.89 9.92 4.34
N ASP A 88 -10.19 10.78 5.31
CA ASP A 88 -9.25 11.16 6.37
C ASP A 88 -8.93 10.01 7.34
N HIS A 89 -9.75 8.96 7.33
CA HIS A 89 -9.58 7.78 8.19
C HIS A 89 -8.81 6.66 7.49
N ALA A 90 -8.70 6.70 6.16
CA ALA A 90 -8.04 5.67 5.38
C ALA A 90 -6.57 5.52 5.76
N GLU A 91 -6.11 4.27 5.81
CA GLU A 91 -4.70 3.93 6.01
C GLU A 91 -4.30 2.74 5.14
N ALA A 92 -3.02 2.65 4.79
CA ALA A 92 -2.49 1.51 4.06
C ALA A 92 -1.48 0.75 4.93
N LEU A 93 -1.63 -0.57 5.00
CA LEU A 93 -0.69 -1.48 5.65
C LEU A 93 0.04 -2.29 4.59
N LEU A 94 1.34 -2.07 4.46
CA LEU A 94 2.18 -2.69 3.47
C LEU A 94 3.23 -3.58 4.14
N ALA A 95 3.19 -4.89 3.86
CA ALA A 95 4.25 -5.82 4.25
C ALA A 95 5.20 -6.01 3.06
N LEU A 96 6.39 -5.40 3.13
CA LEU A 96 7.34 -5.32 2.02
C LEU A 96 8.57 -6.19 2.28
N THR A 97 8.87 -7.11 1.37
CA THR A 97 10.13 -7.86 1.40
C THR A 97 11.27 -6.97 0.91
N VAL A 98 12.31 -6.80 1.72
CA VAL A 98 13.49 -6.01 1.38
C VAL A 98 14.42 -6.87 0.52
N ARG A 99 14.16 -6.90 -0.78
CA ARG A 99 15.02 -7.59 -1.77
C ARG A 99 16.22 -6.74 -2.18
N ARG A 100 16.02 -5.44 -2.27
CA ARG A 100 17.03 -4.42 -2.59
C ARG A 100 16.76 -3.19 -1.74
N ALA A 101 17.77 -2.74 -0.99
CA ALA A 101 17.62 -1.60 -0.09
C ALA A 101 17.29 -0.32 -0.87
N GLU A 102 17.87 -0.17 -2.05
CA GLU A 102 17.70 0.98 -2.94
C GLU A 102 16.24 1.13 -3.38
N THR A 103 15.60 0.03 -3.77
CA THR A 103 14.19 0.03 -4.21
C THR A 103 13.24 0.42 -3.08
N ILE A 104 13.55 0.02 -1.84
CA ILE A 104 12.79 0.44 -0.65
C ILE A 104 12.99 1.92 -0.35
N VAL A 105 14.22 2.44 -0.45
CA VAL A 105 14.51 3.87 -0.28
C VAL A 105 13.82 4.72 -1.34
N GLU A 106 13.83 4.27 -2.60
CA GLU A 106 13.12 4.93 -3.71
C GLU A 106 11.62 4.98 -3.46
N PHE A 107 11.03 3.87 -2.99
CA PHE A 107 9.62 3.83 -2.62
C PHE A 107 9.28 4.82 -1.49
N MET A 108 10.06 4.83 -0.42
CA MET A 108 9.85 5.73 0.71
C MET A 108 10.00 7.20 0.30
N THR A 109 10.98 7.53 -0.53
CA THR A 109 11.18 8.88 -1.08
C THR A 109 9.99 9.29 -1.94
N THR A 110 9.57 8.42 -2.85
CA THR A 110 8.43 8.69 -3.74
C THR A 110 7.12 8.88 -2.97
N CYS A 111 6.93 8.16 -1.86
CA CYS A 111 5.78 8.37 -0.97
C CYS A 111 5.77 9.80 -0.42
N VAL A 112 6.91 10.29 0.08
CA VAL A 112 7.04 11.67 0.59
C VAL A 112 6.76 12.69 -0.51
N ASP A 113 7.27 12.47 -1.73
CA ASP A 113 7.03 13.35 -2.88
C ASP A 113 5.54 13.44 -3.26
N HIS A 114 4.77 12.37 -3.01
CA HIS A 114 3.31 12.36 -3.18
C HIS A 114 2.54 12.92 -1.97
N GLY A 115 3.25 13.41 -0.95
CA GLY A 115 2.67 13.93 0.29
C GLY A 115 1.98 12.83 1.11
N LEU A 116 2.57 11.64 1.13
CA LEU A 116 2.23 10.54 2.04
C LEU A 116 3.22 10.53 3.20
N GLU A 117 2.70 10.25 4.39
CA GLU A 117 3.51 9.97 5.57
C GLU A 117 3.46 8.47 5.87
N PHE A 118 4.46 7.98 6.60
CA PHE A 118 4.53 6.58 6.95
C PHE A 118 5.27 6.31 8.26
N ASP A 119 4.83 5.27 8.96
CA ASP A 119 5.48 4.72 10.15
C ASP A 119 5.94 3.29 9.89
N SER A 120 7.13 2.94 10.37
CA SER A 120 7.57 1.54 10.44
C SER A 120 6.97 0.87 11.67
N MET A 121 6.33 -0.27 11.48
CA MET A 121 5.71 -1.04 12.56
C MET A 121 6.50 -2.33 12.83
N SER A 122 6.53 -2.76 14.09
CA SER A 122 7.08 -4.06 14.46
C SER A 122 6.07 -5.18 14.15
N LEU A 123 6.49 -6.17 13.36
CA LEU A 123 5.67 -7.34 13.00
C LEU A 123 5.29 -8.24 14.19
N ILE A 124 5.98 -8.12 15.33
CA ILE A 124 5.80 -8.97 16.51
C ILE A 124 5.61 -8.09 17.74
N PRO A 125 4.48 -8.19 18.47
CA PRO A 125 4.39 -7.63 19.81
C PRO A 125 5.44 -8.30 20.68
N ALA A 126 6.29 -7.51 21.37
CA ALA A 126 7.42 -7.99 22.18
C ALA A 126 7.08 -9.06 23.25
N SER A 127 5.79 -9.37 23.48
CA SER A 127 5.28 -10.26 24.52
C SER A 127 4.48 -11.48 24.03
N SER A 128 4.33 -11.70 22.71
CA SER A 128 3.59 -12.87 22.20
C SER A 128 4.58 -13.94 21.77
N GLY A 129 4.59 -15.10 22.44
CA GLY A 129 5.44 -16.25 22.11
C GLY A 129 5.46 -16.48 20.59
N GLY A 130 6.57 -16.08 19.97
CA GLY A 130 6.61 -15.80 18.56
C GLY A 130 6.42 -17.06 17.72
N PHE A 131 5.53 -16.99 16.74
CA PHE A 131 5.65 -17.82 15.56
C PHE A 131 6.85 -17.31 14.75
N SER A 132 8.05 -17.69 15.18
CA SER A 132 9.24 -17.54 14.35
C SER A 132 9.19 -18.68 13.35
N ALA A 133 8.78 -18.38 12.11
CA ALA A 133 9.17 -19.24 11.01
C ALA A 133 10.68 -19.10 10.87
N THR A 134 11.44 -19.88 11.64
CA THR A 134 12.81 -20.23 11.30
C THR A 134 12.72 -21.01 10.00
N MET A 135 12.77 -20.28 8.88
CA MET A 135 13.27 -20.87 7.65
C MET A 135 14.65 -21.47 8.00
N PRO A 136 14.93 -22.72 7.63
CA PRO A 136 16.24 -23.31 7.86
C PRO A 136 17.30 -22.35 7.32
N THR A 137 18.26 -21.98 8.15
CA THR A 137 19.34 -21.00 7.89
C THR A 137 20.38 -21.50 6.88
N ASP A 138 19.97 -22.39 5.99
CA ASP A 138 20.86 -23.14 5.12
C ASP A 138 20.38 -22.86 3.70
N LEU A 139 20.93 -21.78 3.12
CA LEU A 139 20.79 -21.26 1.74
C LEU A 139 20.03 -19.92 1.63
N HIS A 140 20.83 -18.85 1.50
CA HIS A 140 20.48 -17.46 1.19
C HIS A 140 19.86 -16.65 2.34
N GLY A 141 20.35 -15.41 2.47
CA GLY A 141 20.16 -14.54 3.63
C GLY A 141 18.69 -14.34 4.00
N VAL A 142 18.47 -14.07 5.29
CA VAL A 142 17.15 -13.77 5.84
C VAL A 142 16.52 -12.63 5.03
N GLU A 143 15.49 -12.91 4.25
CA GLU A 143 14.72 -11.89 3.57
C GLU A 143 13.98 -11.06 4.64
N GLU A 144 14.47 -9.85 4.89
CA GLU A 144 13.88 -8.92 5.86
C GLU A 144 12.52 -8.45 5.34
N VAL A 145 11.47 -8.53 6.17
CA VAL A 145 10.15 -7.96 5.86
C VAL A 145 9.93 -6.71 6.71
N ARG A 146 9.55 -5.60 6.05
CA ARG A 146 9.17 -4.35 6.70
C ARG A 146 7.67 -4.14 6.63
N LEU A 147 7.06 -3.87 7.79
CA LEU A 147 5.66 -3.48 7.86
C LEU A 147 5.58 -1.96 7.93
N LEU A 148 4.97 -1.35 6.93
CA LEU A 148 4.77 0.09 6.84
C LEU A 148 3.28 0.41 6.98
N ARG A 149 2.97 1.42 7.79
CA ARG A 149 1.66 2.07 7.82
C ARG A 149 1.79 3.39 7.08
N LEU A 150 0.98 3.62 6.05
CA LEU A 150 0.95 4.87 5.29
C LEU A 150 -0.39 5.57 5.49
N TYR A 151 -0.33 6.90 5.52
CA TYR A 151 -1.51 7.75 5.66
C TYR A 151 -1.29 9.10 4.99
N ASN A 152 -2.37 9.84 4.77
CA ASN A 152 -2.31 11.17 4.19
C ASN A 152 -1.83 12.18 5.25
N ALA A 153 -0.82 13.00 4.93
CA ALA A 153 -0.24 13.99 5.84
C ALA A 153 -1.28 14.97 6.44
N ARG A 154 -2.38 15.22 5.71
CA ARG A 154 -3.47 16.09 6.18
C ARG A 154 -4.25 15.54 7.39
N ARG A 155 -4.05 14.27 7.74
CA ARG A 155 -4.72 13.56 8.85
C ARG A 155 -4.48 14.22 10.21
N PHE A 156 -3.33 14.85 10.40
CA PHE A 156 -3.05 15.67 11.56
C PHE A 156 -2.81 17.08 11.08
N GLY A 157 -3.78 17.97 11.25
CA GLY A 157 -3.65 19.39 10.96
C GLY A 157 -2.59 20.05 11.84
N PHE A 158 -1.33 19.80 11.56
CA PHE A 158 -0.24 20.64 12.00
C PHE A 158 -0.12 21.80 11.00
N PRO A 159 -0.19 23.06 11.45
CA PRO A 159 0.13 24.17 10.56
C PRO A 159 1.56 23.94 10.09
N SER A 160 1.76 23.95 8.76
CA SER A 160 3.10 23.99 8.17
C SER A 160 3.89 25.07 8.89
N SER A 161 4.93 24.69 9.62
CA SER A 161 5.87 25.63 10.21
C SER A 161 6.72 26.22 9.09
N ALA A 162 6.10 27.06 8.25
CA ALA A 162 6.80 27.96 7.38
C ALA A 162 7.44 29.03 8.26
N GLY A 163 8.78 29.02 8.25
CA GLY A 163 9.63 29.74 9.20
C GLY A 163 9.40 31.24 9.27
N THR A 164 9.49 31.74 10.49
CA THR A 164 9.89 33.11 10.80
C THR A 164 11.38 33.28 10.51
N SER A 165 11.70 34.02 9.44
CA SER A 165 12.97 34.69 9.16
C SER A 165 12.73 35.52 7.89
N ASN A 166 12.92 36.84 7.77
CA ASN A 166 13.85 37.82 8.35
C ASN A 166 13.15 39.20 8.35
N CYS A 167 13.39 40.08 9.33
CA CYS A 167 14.40 41.14 9.36
C CYS A 167 14.47 42.05 8.11
N ASP A 168 14.53 43.35 8.40
CA ASP A 168 14.88 44.52 7.57
C ASP A 168 13.76 45.19 6.74
N GLN A 169 13.05 46.15 7.35
CA GLN A 169 13.29 47.61 7.23
C GLN A 169 12.30 48.43 8.07
#